data_AF-A0A6V7L6Q4-F1
#
_entry.id   AF-A0A6V7L6Q4-F1
#
_cell.length_a   1.000
_cell.length_b   1.000
_cell.length_c   1.000
_cell.angle_alpha   90.00
_cell.angle_beta   90.00
_cell.angle_gamma   90.00
#
_symmetry.space_group_name_H-M   'P 1'
#
loop_
_entity.id
_entity.type
_entity.pdbx_description
1 polymer ?
#
loop_
_entity_poly.entity_id
_entity_poly.type
_entity_poly.pdbx_seq_one_letter_code
_entity_poly.pdbx_strand_id
1 'polypeptide(L)'
;MRVSQDDTVEDCLAAMASGVDSSQSRRRTSISLLSNEQVRSSVVRELVQTERDFVKVLRDVAEGYVAECRRRPDMFSEEQIDTIFINIEDLLEFQSEFLKDLEARIDWDAPHKSCVAECFLIH
;
A
#
# COMPACT_ATOMS: atom_id res chain seq x y z
N MET A 1 -0.11 32.18 -26.32
CA MET A 1 0.41 30.98 -25.62
C MET A 1 -0.18 29.79 -26.37
N ARG A 2 0.62 29.08 -27.18
CA ARG A 2 0.10 27.97 -28.00
C ARG A 2 -0.04 26.76 -27.09
N VAL A 3 -1.29 26.31 -26.93
CA VAL A 3 -1.67 25.03 -26.36
C VAL A 3 -1.01 23.92 -27.20
N SER A 4 0.03 23.29 -26.66
CA SER A 4 0.55 22.06 -27.24
C SER A 4 -0.46 20.97 -26.94
N GLN A 5 -1.14 20.51 -28.00
CA GLN A 5 -1.98 19.32 -27.96
C GLN A 5 -1.09 18.14 -27.54
N ASP A 6 -1.52 17.41 -26.52
CA ASP A 6 -0.94 16.13 -26.14
C ASP A 6 -0.88 15.24 -27.38
N ASP A 7 0.33 14.74 -27.69
CA ASP A 7 0.54 13.74 -28.73
C ASP A 7 -0.37 12.55 -28.41
N THR A 8 -1.34 12.30 -29.30
CA THR A 8 -2.29 11.20 -29.17
C THR A 8 -1.52 9.88 -29.12
N VAL A 9 -2.06 8.93 -28.34
CA VAL A 9 -1.55 7.56 -28.13
C VAL A 9 -1.07 6.83 -29.39
N GLU A 10 -1.53 7.24 -30.57
CA GLU A 10 -1.09 6.77 -31.90
C GLU A 10 0.38 7.08 -32.23
N ASP A 11 0.93 8.24 -31.84
CA ASP A 11 2.32 8.59 -32.14
C ASP A 11 3.32 7.76 -31.33
N CYS A 12 2.95 7.42 -30.09
CA CYS A 12 3.72 6.48 -29.27
C CYS A 12 3.75 5.08 -29.89
N LEU A 13 2.61 4.58 -30.41
CA LEU A 13 2.51 3.28 -31.08
C LEU A 13 3.37 3.24 -32.36
N ALA A 14 3.42 4.33 -33.13
CA ALA A 14 4.26 4.45 -34.32
C ALA A 14 5.77 4.41 -34.01
N ALA A 15 6.19 5.02 -32.90
CA ALA A 15 7.59 5.00 -32.46
C ALA A 15 8.06 3.60 -32.02
N MET A 16 7.18 2.78 -31.45
CA MET A 16 7.52 1.40 -31.03
C MET A 16 7.74 0.47 -32.21
N ALA A 17 6.98 0.65 -33.30
CA ALA A 17 7.20 -0.05 -34.57
C ALA A 17 8.58 0.28 -35.18
N SER A 18 9.21 1.40 -34.76
CA SER A 18 10.48 1.88 -35.28
C SER A 18 11.71 1.41 -34.47
N GLY A 19 11.54 0.59 -33.43
CA GLY A 19 12.64 -0.17 -32.83
C GLY A 19 13.74 0.63 -32.09
N VAL A 20 13.41 1.77 -31.49
CA VAL A 20 14.42 2.61 -30.78
C VAL A 20 14.59 2.13 -29.32
N ASP A 21 15.69 1.43 -29.04
CA ASP A 21 16.05 0.94 -27.71
C ASP A 21 16.63 2.07 -26.84
N SER A 22 15.93 2.44 -25.77
CA SER A 22 16.50 3.24 -24.68
C SER A 22 16.04 2.71 -23.31
N SER A 23 16.91 1.91 -22.70
CA SER A 23 16.67 1.15 -21.45
C SER A 23 16.37 2.00 -20.20
N GLN A 24 16.74 3.28 -20.16
CA GLN A 24 16.33 4.22 -19.10
C GLN A 24 14.98 4.92 -19.37
N SER A 25 14.60 5.06 -20.65
CA SER A 25 13.28 5.57 -21.03
C SER A 25 12.20 4.56 -20.62
N ARG A 26 12.46 3.26 -20.83
CA ARG A 26 11.51 2.15 -20.60
C ARG A 26 10.76 2.17 -19.26
N ARG A 27 11.37 2.62 -18.14
CA ARG A 27 10.68 2.70 -16.83
C ARG A 27 9.70 3.86 -16.71
N ARG A 28 9.97 4.97 -17.41
CA ARG A 28 9.02 6.10 -17.49
C ARG A 28 8.01 5.87 -18.62
N THR A 29 8.42 5.23 -19.71
CA THR A 29 7.50 4.81 -20.79
C THR A 29 6.52 3.74 -20.30
N SER A 30 6.92 2.83 -19.41
CA SER A 30 6.05 1.73 -18.96
C SER A 30 4.81 2.19 -18.19
N ILE A 31 4.88 3.28 -17.43
CA ILE A 31 3.70 3.91 -16.80
C ILE A 31 2.88 4.68 -17.85
N SER A 32 3.57 5.32 -18.80
CA SER A 32 2.94 6.05 -19.92
C SER A 32 2.13 5.17 -20.89
N LEU A 33 2.19 3.85 -20.76
CA LEU A 33 1.42 2.89 -21.58
C LEU A 33 0.28 2.21 -20.82
N LEU A 34 0.18 2.40 -19.50
CA LEU A 34 -0.91 1.83 -18.71
C LEU A 34 -2.13 2.72 -18.79
N SER A 35 -3.31 2.12 -18.99
CA SER A 35 -4.57 2.84 -18.85
C SER A 35 -4.73 3.35 -17.42
N ASN A 36 -5.50 4.42 -17.24
CA ASN A 36 -5.85 4.93 -15.91
C ASN A 36 -6.47 3.83 -15.01
N GLU A 37 -7.19 2.87 -15.59
CA GLU A 37 -7.75 1.72 -14.87
C GLU A 37 -6.67 0.76 -14.39
N GLN A 38 -5.64 0.50 -15.21
CA GLN A 38 -4.50 -0.32 -14.80
C GLN A 38 -3.71 0.36 -13.69
N VAL A 39 -3.44 1.66 -13.81
CA VAL A 39 -2.76 2.44 -12.76
C VAL A 39 -3.57 2.41 -11.47
N ARG A 40 -4.88 2.69 -11.52
CA ARG A 40 -5.75 2.68 -10.34
C ARG A 40 -5.84 1.29 -9.71
N SER A 41 -5.90 0.23 -10.52
CA SER A 41 -5.90 -1.15 -10.01
C SER A 41 -4.61 -1.47 -9.27
N SER A 42 -3.45 -1.02 -9.78
CA SER A 42 -2.16 -1.19 -9.10
C SER A 42 -2.10 -0.44 -7.78
N VAL A 43 -2.56 0.82 -7.74
CA VAL A 43 -2.61 1.63 -6.50
C VAL A 43 -3.48 0.97 -5.43
N VAL A 44 -4.65 0.45 -5.81
CA VAL A 44 -5.55 -0.24 -4.86
C VAL A 44 -4.90 -1.52 -4.32
N ARG A 45 -4.23 -2.30 -5.18
CA ARG A 45 -3.52 -3.51 -4.74
C ARG A 45 -2.36 -3.18 -3.82
N GLU A 46 -1.58 -2.15 -4.15
CA GLU A 46 -0.46 -1.69 -3.35
C GLU A 46 -0.95 -1.22 -1.98
N LEU A 47 -2.01 -0.43 -1.91
CA LEU A 47 -2.60 0.05 -0.66
C LEU A 47 -2.92 -1.11 0.29
N VAL A 48 -3.63 -2.14 -0.19
CA VAL A 48 -3.98 -3.29 0.65
C VAL A 48 -2.73 -4.09 1.04
N GLN A 49 -1.78 -4.25 0.11
CA GLN A 49 -0.56 -5.00 0.39
C GLN A 49 0.29 -4.31 1.45
N THR A 50 0.46 -2.99 1.37
CA THR A 50 1.23 -2.24 2.37
C THR A 50 0.53 -2.26 3.72
N GLU A 51 -0.81 -2.24 3.75
CA GLU A 51 -1.56 -2.34 5.00
C GLU A 51 -1.41 -3.73 5.64
N ARG A 52 -1.46 -4.81 4.85
CA ARG A 52 -1.17 -6.17 5.33
C ARG A 52 0.23 -6.27 5.93
N ASP A 53 1.22 -5.72 5.24
CA ASP A 53 2.61 -5.73 5.70
C ASP A 53 2.76 -4.93 7.00
N PHE A 54 2.05 -3.81 7.13
CA PHE A 54 2.06 -3.01 8.35
C PHE A 54 1.43 -3.75 9.54
N VAL A 55 0.23 -4.32 9.38
CA VAL A 55 -0.43 -5.14 10.41
C VAL A 55 0.44 -6.33 10.81
N LYS A 56 1.13 -6.95 9.84
CA LYS A 56 2.08 -8.03 10.12
C LYS A 56 3.24 -7.55 11.00
N VAL A 57 3.84 -6.40 10.69
CA VAL A 57 4.93 -5.84 11.52
C VAL A 57 4.43 -5.54 12.93
N LEU A 58 3.26 -4.92 13.08
CA LEU A 58 2.67 -4.67 14.40
C LEU A 58 2.47 -5.97 15.19
N ARG A 59 1.98 -7.02 14.52
CA ARG A 59 1.83 -8.36 15.12
C ARG A 59 3.15 -8.96 15.54
N ASP A 60 4.16 -8.91 14.68
CA ASP A 60 5.51 -9.42 14.96
C ASP A 60 6.12 -8.68 16.17
N VAL A 61 5.85 -7.38 16.32
CA VAL A 61 6.29 -6.62 17.51
C VAL A 61 5.54 -7.02 18.76
N ALA A 62 4.21 -7.09 18.72
CA ALA A 62 3.37 -7.47 19.86
C ALA A 62 3.64 -8.91 20.33
N GLU A 63 3.57 -9.88 19.42
CA GLU A 63 3.70 -11.31 19.75
C GLU A 63 5.16 -11.74 19.93
N GLY A 64 6.10 -11.10 19.24
CA GLY A 64 7.52 -11.44 19.27
C GLY A 64 8.34 -10.70 20.32
N TYR A 65 8.08 -9.40 20.53
CA TYR A 65 8.88 -8.59 21.45
C TYR A 65 8.14 -8.25 22.75
N VAL A 66 6.91 -7.72 22.69
CA VAL A 66 6.16 -7.35 23.89
C VAL A 66 5.90 -8.58 24.76
N ALA A 67 5.39 -9.66 24.16
CA ALA A 67 5.12 -10.90 24.88
C ALA A 67 6.38 -11.53 25.50
N GLU A 68 7.53 -11.50 24.80
CA GLU A 68 8.80 -12.01 25.33
C GLU A 68 9.35 -11.14 26.47
N CYS A 69 9.26 -9.81 26.37
CA CYS A 69 9.63 -8.92 27.47
C CYS A 69 8.79 -9.17 28.72
N ARG A 70 7.46 -9.36 28.57
CA ARG A 70 6.57 -9.70 29.69
C ARG A 70 6.88 -11.05 30.33
N ARG A 71 7.47 -12.01 29.59
CA ARG A 71 7.95 -13.30 30.12
C ARG A 71 9.25 -13.18 30.95
N ARG A 72 9.93 -12.02 30.90
CA ARG A 72 11.21 -11.76 31.57
C ARG A 72 11.11 -10.58 32.55
N PRO A 73 10.31 -10.71 33.64
CA PRO A 73 10.16 -9.66 34.65
C PRO A 73 11.46 -9.36 35.41
N ASP A 74 12.48 -10.22 35.30
CA ASP A 74 13.82 -9.99 35.80
C ASP A 74 14.62 -8.97 34.97
N MET A 75 14.24 -8.76 33.70
CA MET A 75 14.91 -7.85 32.77
C MET A 75 14.12 -6.57 32.52
N PHE A 76 12.79 -6.64 32.51
CA PHE A 76 11.91 -5.52 32.19
C PHE A 76 10.77 -5.42 33.20
N SER A 77 10.60 -4.25 33.80
CA SER A 77 9.35 -3.93 34.53
C SER A 77 8.23 -3.63 33.55
N GLU A 78 6.98 -3.76 34.00
CA GLU A 78 5.80 -3.41 33.21
C GLU A 78 5.85 -1.94 32.73
N GLU A 79 6.25 -1.00 33.60
CA GLU A 79 6.42 0.41 33.23
C GLU A 79 7.46 0.63 32.11
N GLN A 80 8.56 -0.14 32.11
CA GLN A 80 9.56 -0.08 31.04
C GLN A 80 9.00 -0.63 29.73
N ILE A 81 8.23 -1.72 29.79
CA ILE A 81 7.57 -2.31 28.61
C ILE A 81 6.59 -1.29 28.03
N ASP A 82 5.73 -0.68 28.85
CA ASP A 82 4.76 0.32 28.42
C ASP A 82 5.44 1.57 27.86
N THR A 83 6.58 1.97 28.42
CA THR A 83 7.37 3.11 27.91
C THR A 83 8.00 2.82 26.54
N ILE A 84 8.51 1.60 26.33
CA ILE A 84 9.19 1.21 25.08
C ILE A 84 8.20 0.97 23.95
N PHE A 85 7.11 0.25 24.25
CA PHE A 85 6.17 -0.23 23.24
C PHE A 85 4.91 0.64 23.13
N ILE A 86 4.67 1.55 24.08
CA ILE A 86 3.55 2.49 24.07
C ILE A 86 2.24 1.71 23.87
N ASN A 87 1.35 2.17 22.99
CA ASN A 87 0.04 1.59 22.73
C ASN A 87 0.04 0.67 21.50
N ILE A 88 1.13 -0.05 21.24
CA ILE A 88 1.27 -0.85 20.01
C ILE A 88 0.23 -1.97 19.90
N GLU A 89 -0.21 -2.54 21.02
CA GLU A 89 -1.24 -3.58 21.04
C GLU A 89 -2.61 -3.00 20.67
N ASP A 90 -2.96 -1.82 21.20
CA ASP A 90 -4.18 -1.09 20.80
C ASP A 90 -4.12 -0.68 19.33
N LEU A 91 -2.95 -0.23 18.85
CA LEU A 91 -2.76 0.10 17.43
C LEU A 91 -2.91 -1.15 16.55
N LEU A 92 -2.38 -2.30 16.96
CA LEU A 92 -2.54 -3.56 16.23
C LEU A 92 -4.01 -3.98 16.16
N GLU A 93 -4.76 -3.83 17.24
CA GLU A 93 -6.20 -4.11 17.26
C GLU A 93 -6.94 -3.23 16.24
N PHE A 94 -6.76 -1.91 16.33
CA PHE A 94 -7.34 -0.95 15.39
C PHE A 94 -6.96 -1.28 13.94
N GLN A 95 -5.68 -1.47 13.65
CA GLN A 95 -5.23 -1.71 12.28
C GLN A 95 -5.68 -3.08 11.74
N SER A 96 -5.86 -4.07 12.61
CA SER A 96 -6.42 -5.37 12.20
C SER A 96 -7.89 -5.23 11.79
N GLU A 97 -8.67 -4.42 12.50
CA GLU A 97 -10.06 -4.11 12.14
C GLU A 97 -10.13 -3.27 10.86
N PHE A 98 -9.31 -2.21 10.78
CA PHE A 98 -9.22 -1.36 9.60
C PHE A 98 -8.86 -2.16 8.34
N LEU A 99 -7.85 -3.03 8.40
CA LEU A 99 -7.44 -3.87 7.27
C LEU A 99 -8.57 -4.80 6.82
N LYS A 100 -9.28 -5.43 7.76
CA LYS A 100 -10.42 -6.30 7.45
C LYS A 100 -11.52 -5.53 6.71
N ASP A 101 -11.85 -4.33 7.16
CA ASP A 101 -12.86 -3.50 6.52
C ASP A 101 -12.38 -2.99 5.16
N LEU A 102 -11.11 -2.60 5.05
CA LEU A 102 -10.48 -2.17 3.80
C LEU A 102 -10.56 -3.28 2.73
N GLU A 103 -10.18 -4.51 3.08
CA GLU A 103 -10.27 -5.67 2.20
C GLU A 103 -11.70 -5.97 1.75
N ALA A 104 -12.68 -5.76 2.63
CA ALA A 104 -14.10 -5.93 2.31
C ALA A 104 -14.64 -4.86 1.34
N ARG A 105 -13.97 -3.70 1.21
CA ARG A 105 -14.32 -2.65 0.23
C ARG A 105 -13.72 -2.89 -1.16
N ILE A 106 -12.87 -3.90 -1.34
CA ILE A 106 -12.19 -4.15 -2.62
C ILE A 106 -13.02 -5.08 -3.52
N ASP A 107 -13.28 -4.62 -4.75
CA ASP A 107 -13.68 -5.49 -5.85
C ASP A 107 -12.42 -6.15 -6.43
N TRP A 108 -12.17 -7.40 -6.06
CA TRP A 108 -10.95 -8.12 -6.48
C TRP A 108 -10.93 -8.48 -7.97
N ASP A 109 -12.09 -8.55 -8.62
CA ASP A 109 -12.23 -8.79 -10.05
C ASP A 109 -12.01 -7.49 -10.84
N ALA A 110 -12.41 -6.34 -10.29
CA ALA A 110 -12.18 -5.03 -10.87
C ALA A 110 -11.66 -3.99 -9.84
N PRO A 111 -10.39 -4.06 -9.40
CA PRO A 111 -9.89 -3.21 -8.31
C PRO A 111 -10.01 -1.71 -8.54
N HIS A 112 -9.87 -1.25 -9.79
CA HIS A 112 -10.08 0.14 -10.17
C HIS A 112 -11.51 0.67 -9.90
N LYS A 113 -12.51 -0.19 -9.72
CA LYS A 113 -13.88 0.23 -9.36
C LYS A 113 -14.11 0.34 -7.85
N SER A 114 -13.17 -0.14 -7.04
CA SER A 114 -13.30 -0.13 -5.57
C SER A 114 -13.43 1.30 -5.01
N CYS A 115 -14.28 1.44 -4.00
CA CYS A 115 -14.46 2.69 -3.23
C CYS A 115 -13.81 2.54 -1.85
N VAL A 116 -12.50 2.78 -1.78
CA VAL A 116 -11.71 2.63 -0.55
C VAL A 116 -11.90 3.80 0.43
N ALA A 117 -12.26 4.98 -0.07
CA ALA A 117 -12.30 6.22 0.72
C ALA A 117 -13.29 6.15 1.90
N GLU A 118 -14.41 5.44 1.73
CA GLU A 118 -15.41 5.31 2.79
C GLU A 118 -14.86 4.55 4.01
N CYS A 119 -13.93 3.61 3.81
CA CYS A 119 -13.26 2.90 4.90
C CYS A 119 -12.52 3.88 5.82
N PHE A 120 -11.81 4.85 5.24
CA PHE A 120 -11.05 5.88 5.97
C PHE A 120 -11.92 6.95 6.63
N LEU A 121 -13.21 7.05 6.28
CA LEU A 121 -14.13 8.03 6.89
C LEU A 121 -14.91 7.45 8.07
N ILE A 122 -14.96 6.13 8.17
CA ILE A 122 -15.66 5.41 9.25
C ILE A 122 -14.73 5.21 10.46
N HIS A 123 -13.44 5.04 10.19
CA HIS A 123 -12.36 4.90 11.18
C HIS A 123 -11.71 6.26 11.46
#